data_AF-V2Y830-F1
#
_entry.id   AF-V2Y830-F1
#
_cell.length_a   1.000
_cell.length_b   1.000
_cell.length_c   1.000
_cell.angle_alpha   90.00
_cell.angle_beta   90.00
_cell.angle_gamma   90.00
#
_symmetry.space_group_name_H-M   'P 1'
#
loop_
_entity.id
_entity.type
_entity.pdbx_description
1 polymer ?
#
loop_
_entity_poly.entity_id
_entity_poly.type
_entity_poly.pdbx_seq_one_letter_code
_entity_poly.pdbx_strand_id
1 'polypeptide(L)'
;MYTKYFDLKRRAVSMEEIVIDCGEMATKAMAHSYLEGVFNLEEDSITDTDTLLEYLLSIEDSTEITFEDVDLLEINLGEYGQEILDTFEQAEQSNENIKLV
;
A
#
# COMPACT_ATOMS: atom_id res chain seq x y z
N MET A 1 -13.08 -0.99 -50.53
CA MET A 1 -13.01 -2.22 -49.71
C MET A 1 -12.47 -1.82 -48.34
N TYR A 2 -13.18 -2.22 -47.29
CA TYR A 2 -12.87 -2.05 -45.85
C TYR A 2 -11.43 -2.54 -45.54
N THR A 3 -10.70 -2.05 -44.53
CA THR A 3 -11.07 -2.05 -43.10
C THR A 3 -10.24 -1.04 -42.30
N LYS A 4 -10.89 -0.48 -41.28
CA LYS A 4 -10.36 0.33 -40.17
C LYS A 4 -9.21 -0.37 -39.44
N TYR A 5 -8.08 0.30 -39.24
CA TYR A 5 -7.19 0.02 -38.11
C TYR A 5 -7.60 0.93 -36.96
N PHE A 6 -8.58 0.45 -36.19
CA PHE A 6 -8.87 0.93 -34.85
C PHE A 6 -7.77 0.45 -33.92
N ASP A 7 -7.31 1.36 -33.06
CA ASP A 7 -6.78 1.18 -31.72
C ASP A 7 -6.17 -0.15 -31.29
N LEU A 8 -4.94 -0.07 -30.79
CA LEU A 8 -4.51 -0.70 -29.54
C LEU A 8 -3.11 -0.15 -29.19
N LYS A 9 -3.05 1.12 -28.80
CA LYS A 9 -2.04 1.50 -27.80
C LYS A 9 -2.47 0.79 -26.51
N ARG A 10 -2.05 -0.47 -26.34
CA ARG A 10 -1.87 -1.00 -24.99
C ARG A 10 -0.89 -0.06 -24.31
N ARG A 11 -1.41 0.94 -23.57
CA ARG A 11 -0.66 1.48 -22.43
C ARG A 11 -0.27 0.23 -21.64
N ALA A 12 1.03 -0.03 -21.52
CA ALA A 12 1.47 -0.90 -20.45
C ALA A 12 0.87 -0.27 -19.19
N VAL A 13 -0.08 -0.95 -18.57
CA VAL A 13 -0.46 -0.63 -17.20
C VAL A 13 0.79 -1.02 -16.42
N SER A 14 1.64 -0.04 -16.12
CA SER A 14 2.76 -0.26 -15.22
C SER A 14 2.14 -0.47 -13.86
N MET A 15 2.12 -1.71 -13.40
CA MET A 15 1.76 -2.02 -12.03
C MET A 15 2.93 -1.58 -11.15
N GLU A 16 2.64 -0.80 -10.13
CA GLU A 16 3.61 -0.47 -9.09
C GLU A 16 3.72 -1.64 -8.12
N GLU A 17 4.93 -2.07 -7.81
CA GLU A 17 5.21 -3.17 -6.88
C GLU A 17 5.86 -2.58 -5.64
N ILE A 18 5.19 -2.71 -4.49
CA ILE A 18 5.63 -2.20 -3.21
C ILE A 18 5.88 -3.37 -2.27
N VAL A 19 7.07 -3.39 -1.67
CA VAL A 19 7.45 -4.37 -0.66
C VAL A 19 7.58 -3.65 0.67
N ILE A 20 6.81 -4.11 1.66
CA ILE A 20 6.78 -3.56 3.02
C ILE A 20 7.52 -4.54 3.92
N ASP A 21 8.70 -4.14 4.40
CA ASP A 21 9.48 -4.88 5.40
C ASP A 21 8.98 -4.51 6.80
N CYS A 22 8.21 -5.42 7.42
CA CYS A 22 7.67 -5.23 8.76
C CYS A 22 8.76 -5.23 9.85
N GLY A 23 9.96 -5.71 9.56
CA GLY A 23 11.10 -5.69 10.47
C GLY A 23 11.59 -4.27 10.80
N GLU A 24 11.38 -3.31 9.89
CA GLU A 24 11.75 -1.90 10.09
C GLU A 24 10.77 -1.15 11.02
N MET A 25 9.62 -1.77 11.36
CA MET A 25 8.54 -1.15 12.12
C MET A 25 8.54 -1.55 13.61
N ALA A 26 9.53 -1.08 14.37
CA ALA A 26 9.69 -1.46 15.79
C ALA A 26 8.79 -0.68 16.77
N THR A 27 8.30 0.50 16.39
CA THR A 27 7.41 1.34 17.20
C THR A 27 6.39 2.03 16.29
N LYS A 28 5.28 2.55 16.84
CA LYS A 28 4.25 3.23 16.04
C LYS A 28 4.82 4.36 15.17
N ALA A 29 5.66 5.22 15.76
CA ALA A 29 6.29 6.32 15.04
C ALA A 29 7.26 5.84 13.95
N MET A 30 7.97 4.73 14.18
CA MET A 30 8.81 4.12 13.15
C MET A 30 7.98 3.52 12.02
N ALA A 31 6.84 2.90 12.34
CA ALA A 31 5.92 2.37 11.34
C ALA A 31 5.39 3.49 10.42
N HIS A 32 4.94 4.60 11.01
CA HIS A 32 4.49 5.79 10.27
C HIS A 32 5.58 6.34 9.35
N SER A 33 6.75 6.64 9.91
CA SER A 33 7.86 7.20 9.14
C SER A 33 8.37 6.24 8.06
N TYR A 34 8.37 4.93 8.33
CA TYR A 34 8.72 3.92 7.34
C TYR A 34 7.72 3.91 6.17
N LEU A 35 6.42 3.87 6.46
CA LEU A 35 5.38 3.88 5.43
C LEU A 35 5.39 5.18 4.62
N GLU A 36 5.59 6.34 5.25
CA GLU A 36 5.79 7.61 4.56
C GLU A 36 6.97 7.54 3.60
N GLY A 37 8.08 6.92 4.01
CA GLY A 37 9.23 6.69 3.16
C GLY A 37 8.94 5.77 1.98
N VAL A 38 8.23 4.67 2.20
CA VAL A 38 7.83 3.70 1.17
C VAL A 38 6.95 4.36 0.11
N PHE A 39 6.00 5.19 0.53
CA PHE A 39 5.07 5.88 -0.35
C PHE A 39 5.56 7.26 -0.82
N ASN A 40 6.77 7.65 -0.43
CA ASN A 40 7.38 8.96 -0.73
C ASN A 40 6.46 10.14 -0.38
N LEU A 41 5.90 10.11 0.84
CA LEU A 41 5.03 11.13 1.41
C LEU A 41 5.82 12.18 2.20
N GLU A 42 5.16 13.30 2.51
CA GLU A 42 5.71 14.29 3.45
C GLU A 42 5.70 13.73 4.88
N GLU A 43 6.65 14.18 5.71
CA GLU A 43 6.71 13.83 7.13
C GLU A 43 5.41 14.22 7.84
N ASP A 44 4.95 13.37 8.77
CA ASP A 44 3.69 13.51 9.51
C ASP A 44 2.42 13.41 8.64
N SER A 45 2.51 12.84 7.44
CA SER A 45 1.33 12.55 6.60
C SER A 45 0.53 11.36 7.13
N ILE A 46 1.19 10.39 7.76
CA ILE A 46 0.56 9.21 8.37
C ILE A 46 0.71 9.35 9.89
N THR A 47 -0.39 9.65 10.59
CA THR A 47 -0.36 9.81 12.05
C THR A 47 -1.08 8.68 12.80
N ASP A 48 -1.89 7.90 12.08
CA ASP A 48 -2.69 6.80 12.57
C ASP A 48 -3.12 5.89 11.41
N THR A 49 -3.91 4.86 11.71
CA THR A 49 -4.42 3.92 10.70
C THR A 49 -5.51 4.53 9.82
N ASP A 50 -6.25 5.53 10.30
CA ASP A 50 -7.29 6.20 9.51
C ASP A 50 -6.66 7.05 8.40
N THR A 51 -5.62 7.82 8.72
CA THR A 51 -4.84 8.59 7.73
C THR A 51 -4.14 7.69 6.71
N LEU A 52 -3.60 6.54 7.15
CA LEU A 52 -3.08 5.51 6.25
C LEU A 52 -4.16 5.00 5.30
N LEU A 53 -5.35 4.67 5.82
CA LEU A 53 -6.47 4.19 5.01
C LEU A 53 -6.88 5.24 3.97
N GLU A 54 -7.06 6.50 4.38
CA GLU A 54 -7.43 7.59 3.47
C GLU A 54 -6.43 7.73 2.31
N TYR A 55 -5.13 7.60 2.61
CA TYR A 55 -4.10 7.60 1.58
C TYR A 55 -4.23 6.41 0.63
N LEU A 56 -4.34 5.18 1.15
CA LEU A 56 -4.47 3.98 0.33
C LEU A 56 -5.71 4.03 -0.57
N LEU A 57 -6.83 4.55 -0.07
CA LEU A 57 -8.05 4.72 -0.87
C LEU A 57 -7.92 5.79 -1.98
N SER A 58 -6.92 6.68 -1.88
CA SER A 58 -6.65 7.71 -2.88
C SER A 58 -5.74 7.24 -4.03
N ILE A 59 -5.14 6.05 -3.93
CA ILE A 59 -4.26 5.49 -4.96
C ILE A 59 -5.07 5.18 -6.23
N GLU A 60 -4.73 5.87 -7.33
CA GLU A 60 -5.36 5.70 -8.63
C GLU A 60 -4.63 4.70 -9.54
N ASP A 61 -3.33 4.47 -9.27
CA ASP A 61 -2.48 3.58 -10.05
C ASP A 61 -2.53 2.14 -9.52
N SER A 62 -2.52 1.16 -10.42
CA SER A 62 -2.53 -0.25 -10.02
C SER A 62 -1.28 -0.60 -9.23
N THR A 63 -1.47 -0.97 -7.97
CA THR A 63 -0.42 -1.16 -6.97
C THR A 63 -0.55 -2.53 -6.32
N GLU A 64 0.52 -3.31 -6.37
CA GLU A 64 0.64 -4.60 -5.71
C GLU A 64 1.53 -4.47 -4.48
N ILE A 65 1.03 -4.87 -3.30
CA ILE A 65 1.71 -4.70 -2.02
C ILE A 65 1.99 -6.08 -1.43
N THR A 66 3.26 -6.34 -1.12
CA THR A 66 3.71 -7.58 -0.46
C THR A 66 4.29 -7.23 0.90
N PHE A 67 3.92 -7.99 1.93
CA PHE A 67 4.51 -7.86 3.26
C PHE A 67 5.59 -8.91 3.50
N GLU A 68 6.75 -8.47 3.98
CA GLU A 68 7.83 -9.32 4.45
C GLU A 68 7.91 -9.26 5.98
N ASP A 69 8.34 -10.36 6.60
CA ASP A 69 8.52 -10.49 8.04
C ASP A 69 7.31 -10.04 8.89
N VAL A 70 6.09 -10.35 8.42
CA VAL A 70 4.81 -9.97 9.06
C VAL A 70 4.76 -10.33 10.56
N ASP A 71 5.34 -11.46 10.95
CA ASP A 71 5.42 -11.88 12.35
C ASP A 71 6.10 -10.82 13.25
N LEU A 72 7.06 -10.06 12.72
CA LEU A 72 7.75 -9.00 13.46
C LEU A 72 6.83 -7.80 13.73
N LEU A 73 5.83 -7.57 12.88
CA LEU A 73 4.86 -6.50 13.09
C LEU A 73 4.04 -6.74 14.35
N GLU A 74 3.52 -7.96 14.53
CA GLU A 74 2.79 -8.36 15.74
C GLU A 74 3.70 -8.36 16.96
N ILE A 75 4.93 -8.88 16.83
CA ILE A 75 5.90 -8.91 17.95
C ILE A 75 6.25 -7.50 18.45
N ASN A 76 6.45 -6.55 17.54
CA ASN A 76 6.89 -5.20 17.87
C ASN A 76 5.75 -4.26 18.28
N LEU A 77 4.62 -4.34 17.58
CA LEU A 77 3.52 -3.38 17.69
C LEU A 77 2.27 -3.95 18.38
N GLY A 78 2.21 -5.27 18.57
CA GLY A 78 1.06 -5.96 19.17
C GLY A 78 -0.22 -5.70 18.38
N GLU A 79 -1.30 -5.33 19.08
CA GLU A 79 -2.59 -4.99 18.47
C GLU A 79 -2.47 -3.92 17.39
N TYR A 80 -1.54 -2.97 17.54
CA TYR A 80 -1.35 -1.93 16.53
C TYR A 80 -0.77 -2.46 15.22
N GLY A 81 0.03 -3.52 15.26
CA GLY A 81 0.51 -4.18 14.05
C GLY A 81 -0.64 -4.82 13.28
N GLN A 82 -1.58 -5.44 14.00
CA GLN A 82 -2.79 -5.98 13.39
C GLN A 82 -3.66 -4.87 12.78
N GLU A 83 -3.83 -3.73 13.47
CA GLU A 83 -4.60 -2.59 12.94
C GLU A 83 -4.01 -2.07 11.60
N ILE A 84 -2.68 -2.09 11.44
CA ILE A 84 -2.04 -1.75 10.16
C ILE A 84 -2.44 -2.77 9.08
N LEU A 85 -2.31 -4.07 9.35
CA LEU A 85 -2.67 -5.11 8.37
C LEU A 85 -4.15 -5.02 7.97
N ASP A 86 -5.04 -4.87 8.96
CA ASP A 86 -6.48 -4.70 8.75
C ASP A 86 -6.77 -3.47 7.87
N THR A 87 -5.98 -2.40 8.04
CA THR A 87 -6.09 -1.18 7.21
C THR A 87 -5.77 -1.46 5.74
N PHE A 88 -4.71 -2.23 5.47
CA PHE A 88 -4.37 -2.63 4.10
C PHE A 88 -5.41 -3.58 3.50
N GLU A 89 -5.91 -4.55 4.27
CA GLU A 89 -6.99 -5.44 3.83
C GLU A 89 -8.27 -4.66 3.51
N GLN A 90 -8.60 -3.67 4.34
CA GLN A 90 -9.74 -2.79 4.10
C GLN A 90 -9.55 -1.97 2.82
N ALA A 91 -8.33 -1.48 2.57
CA ALA A 91 -8.00 -0.74 1.36
C ALA A 91 -8.12 -1.61 0.11
N GLU A 92 -7.62 -2.85 0.11
CA GLU A 92 -7.79 -3.80 -1.02
C GLU A 92 -9.27 -4.05 -1.34
N GLN A 93 -10.11 -4.23 -0.31
CA GLN A 93 -11.54 -4.46 -0.50
C GLN A 93 -12.28 -3.24 -1.05
N SER A 94 -11.75 -2.03 -0.82
CA SER A 94 -12.43 -0.77 -1.10
C SER A 94 -11.85 -0.02 -2.30
N ASN A 95 -10.62 -0.33 -2.72
CA ASN A 95 -9.92 0.27 -3.84
C ASN A 95 -9.44 -0.83 -4.81
N GLU A 96 -10.05 -0.88 -6.00
CA GLU A 96 -9.74 -1.89 -7.03
C GLU A 96 -8.32 -1.79 -7.60
N ASN A 97 -7.63 -0.68 -7.34
CA ASN A 97 -6.24 -0.47 -7.76
C ASN A 97 -5.24 -1.13 -6.81
N ILE A 98 -5.62 -1.44 -5.57
CA ILE A 98 -4.74 -2.07 -4.59
C ILE A 98 -4.97 -3.59 -4.61
N LYS A 99 -3.88 -4.33 -4.53
CA LYS A 99 -3.89 -5.77 -4.37
C LYS A 99 -2.81 -6.21 -3.39
N LEU A 100 -3.18 -7.04 -2.41
CA LEU A 100 -2.25 -7.66 -1.48
C LEU A 100 -1.82 -9.04 -2.02
N VAL A 101 -0.57 -9.43 -1.73
CA VAL A 101 0.03 -10.70 -2.19
C VAL A 101 0.62 -11.51 -1.05
#